data_AF-A0AA38JB84-F1
#
_entry.id   AF-A0AA38JB84-F1
#
_cell.length_a   1.000
_cell.length_b   1.000
_cell.length_c   1.000
_cell.angle_alpha   90.00
_cell.angle_beta   90.00
_cell.angle_gamma   90.00
#
_symmetry.space_group_name_H-M   'P 1'
#
loop_
_entity.id
_entity.type
_entity.pdbx_description
1 polymer ?
#
loop_
_entity_poly.entity_id
_entity_poly.type
_entity_poly.pdbx_seq_one_letter_code
_entity_poly.pdbx_strand_id
1 'polypeptide(L)'
;MGTFLTLPVELIADVLSELDLDSLITISYLSRRLHDIVSDPSLNPWRKPILRSLRSDQDQGNSSSLKHLSVRRIVPRHNWIEILSLASPSFILLDATLPNLRSEEWEECFNRRFLPGWRKWHKDGSWKATYLEVLHRVYHRSRTSCTSDESWTKYIVLNRNGTANELEGTSRGFNPLAIFNEMKLQNNLMHLETRIRLVVQLADVRIIALGTLNRPRSTLTVNPNAHTFLHPPGIDDLQTPRNNRVVTDHGVYPLGPDSADYPGVSPPSIDFSKMTHPLPASSHTNYPWYTSGGGDKRWVGSGEVEEEGRKWVGGLMIIAQIMTPKTHEFGGDWPPLQDLDLVVGPGRQQYASLVWNDLWAIAPWMEERITNKIDGPGLGI
;
A
#
# COMPACT_ATOMS: atom_id res chain seq x y z
N MET A 1 -33.06 0.14 -39.29
CA MET A 1 -31.68 0.06 -38.78
C MET A 1 -31.42 1.28 -37.92
N GLY A 2 -31.66 1.16 -36.61
CA GLY A 2 -31.37 2.24 -35.65
C GLY A 2 -29.86 2.37 -35.52
N THR A 3 -29.32 3.47 -36.03
CA THR A 3 -27.89 3.71 -36.16
C THR A 3 -27.30 3.98 -34.78
N PHE A 4 -26.35 3.16 -34.31
CA PHE A 4 -25.60 3.35 -33.05
C PHE A 4 -25.15 4.81 -32.83
N LEU A 5 -24.86 5.51 -33.93
CA LEU A 5 -24.51 6.91 -33.98
C LEU A 5 -25.64 7.89 -33.60
N THR A 6 -26.89 7.48 -33.37
CA THR A 6 -27.97 8.38 -32.90
C THR A 6 -28.10 8.40 -31.40
N LEU A 7 -27.37 7.55 -30.68
CA LEU A 7 -27.37 7.54 -29.22
C LEU A 7 -26.70 8.81 -28.65
N PRO A 8 -27.09 9.24 -27.43
CA PRO A 8 -26.35 10.22 -26.65
C PRO A 8 -24.87 9.87 -26.54
N VAL A 9 -24.01 10.89 -26.54
CA VAL A 9 -22.55 10.70 -26.58
C VAL A 9 -22.01 10.01 -25.33
N GLU A 10 -22.69 10.21 -24.19
CA GLU A 10 -22.39 9.58 -22.91
C GLU A 10 -22.62 8.07 -22.98
N LEU A 11 -23.76 7.63 -23.55
CA LEU A 11 -24.05 6.21 -23.72
C LEU A 11 -23.11 5.55 -24.72
N ILE A 12 -22.73 6.27 -25.78
CA ILE A 12 -21.73 5.76 -26.72
C ILE A 12 -20.39 5.59 -26.00
N ALA A 13 -19.94 6.59 -25.24
CA ALA A 13 -18.69 6.51 -24.48
C ALA A 13 -18.71 5.36 -23.46
N ASP A 14 -19.83 5.17 -22.75
CA ASP A 14 -19.99 4.06 -21.80
C ASP A 14 -19.89 2.69 -22.50
N VAL A 15 -20.54 2.51 -23.66
CA VAL A 15 -20.42 1.28 -24.45
C VAL A 15 -18.98 1.07 -24.93
N LEU A 16 -18.33 2.13 -25.42
CA LEU A 16 -16.94 2.07 -25.87
C LEU A 16 -15.97 1.75 -24.73
N SER A 17 -16.29 2.15 -23.50
CA SER A 17 -15.48 1.88 -22.31
C SER A 17 -15.44 0.41 -21.90
N GLU A 18 -16.34 -0.41 -22.43
CA GLU A 18 -16.37 -1.85 -22.15
C GLU A 18 -15.53 -2.68 -23.13
N LEU A 19 -15.07 -2.08 -24.23
CA LEU A 19 -14.24 -2.74 -25.23
C LEU A 19 -12.82 -3.00 -24.71
N ASP A 20 -12.12 -3.93 -25.36
CA ASP A 20 -10.67 -4.06 -25.23
C ASP A 20 -9.94 -2.92 -25.96
N LEU A 21 -8.66 -2.72 -25.62
CA LEU A 21 -7.88 -1.60 -26.16
C LEU A 21 -7.71 -1.67 -27.67
N ASP A 22 -7.53 -2.86 -28.26
CA ASP A 22 -7.34 -3.00 -29.70
C ASP A 22 -8.62 -2.63 -30.45
N SER A 23 -9.76 -3.17 -30.02
CA SER A 23 -11.06 -2.82 -30.60
C SER A 23 -11.37 -1.34 -30.45
N LEU A 24 -11.09 -0.74 -29.28
CA LEU A 24 -11.33 0.69 -29.05
C LEU A 24 -10.47 1.56 -29.99
N ILE A 25 -9.19 1.18 -30.18
CA ILE A 25 -8.30 1.83 -31.14
C ILE A 25 -8.90 1.73 -32.54
N THR A 26 -9.31 0.55 -33.00
CA THR A 26 -9.87 0.40 -34.35
C THR A 26 -11.13 1.24 -34.52
N ILE A 27 -12.07 1.17 -33.57
CA ILE A 27 -13.36 1.86 -33.63
C ILE A 27 -13.20 3.38 -33.62
N SER A 28 -12.21 3.90 -32.89
CA SER A 28 -11.92 5.34 -32.85
C SER A 28 -11.60 5.95 -34.23
N TYR A 29 -11.15 5.13 -35.19
CA TYR A 29 -10.86 5.58 -36.56
C TYR A 29 -11.96 5.26 -37.58
N LEU A 30 -13.06 4.60 -37.18
CA LEU A 30 -14.13 4.22 -38.11
C LEU A 30 -15.05 5.39 -38.48
N SER A 31 -15.18 6.42 -37.63
CA SER A 31 -15.96 7.62 -37.94
C SER A 31 -15.47 8.85 -37.19
N ARG A 32 -15.72 10.05 -37.75
CA ARG A 32 -15.39 11.32 -37.10
C ARG A 32 -16.10 11.49 -35.76
N ARG A 33 -17.40 11.15 -35.68
CA ARG A 33 -18.15 11.24 -34.43
C ARG A 33 -17.56 10.36 -33.32
N LEU A 34 -17.17 9.13 -33.65
CA LEU A 34 -16.54 8.24 -32.66
C LEU A 34 -15.15 8.74 -32.26
N HIS A 35 -14.38 9.24 -33.21
CA HIS A 35 -13.10 9.89 -32.93
C HIS A 35 -13.27 11.04 -31.93
N ASP A 36 -14.23 11.93 -32.16
CA ASP A 36 -14.49 13.10 -31.32
C ASP A 36 -14.91 12.67 -29.90
N ILE A 37 -15.85 11.72 -29.78
CA ILE A 37 -16.30 11.16 -28.50
C ILE A 37 -15.13 10.53 -27.72
N VAL A 38 -14.31 9.74 -28.40
CA VAL A 38 -13.19 9.02 -27.77
C VAL A 38 -12.05 9.95 -27.39
N SER A 39 -11.86 11.05 -28.13
CA SER A 39 -10.85 12.08 -27.83
C SER A 39 -11.26 13.05 -26.72
N ASP A 40 -12.54 13.11 -26.36
CA ASP A 40 -13.06 14.01 -25.34
C ASP A 40 -12.58 13.60 -23.94
N PRO A 41 -11.81 14.46 -23.23
CA PRO A 41 -11.33 14.18 -21.89
C PRO A 41 -12.43 14.02 -20.83
N SER A 42 -13.62 14.62 -21.05
CA SER A 42 -14.74 14.57 -20.11
C SER A 42 -15.47 13.22 -20.13
N LEU A 43 -15.57 12.59 -21.31
CA LEU A 43 -16.20 11.28 -21.50
C LEU A 43 -15.21 10.14 -21.24
N ASN A 44 -13.97 10.31 -21.70
CA ASN A 44 -12.81 9.43 -21.48
C ASN A 44 -13.11 7.91 -21.46
N PRO A 45 -13.59 7.33 -22.59
CA PRO A 45 -13.87 5.90 -22.67
C PRO A 45 -12.62 5.02 -22.52
N TRP A 46 -11.41 5.60 -22.62
CA TRP A 46 -10.14 4.90 -22.49
C TRP A 46 -9.84 4.41 -21.07
N ARG A 47 -10.38 5.05 -20.03
CA ARG A 47 -9.97 4.80 -18.64
C ARG A 47 -10.19 3.34 -18.23
N LYS A 48 -11.41 2.82 -18.42
CA LYS A 48 -11.74 1.45 -18.02
C LYS A 48 -10.91 0.39 -18.76
N PRO A 49 -10.77 0.42 -20.10
CA PRO A 49 -9.94 -0.54 -20.82
C PRO A 49 -8.46 -0.49 -20.44
N ILE A 50 -7.90 0.72 -20.22
CA ILE A 50 -6.52 0.90 -19.74
C ILE A 50 -6.34 0.25 -18.37
N LEU A 51 -7.22 0.57 -17.40
CA LEU A 51 -7.14 0.02 -16.05
C LEU A 51 -7.34 -1.50 -16.03
N ARG A 52 -8.23 -2.03 -16.88
CA ARG A 52 -8.44 -3.47 -17.03
C ARG A 52 -7.15 -4.15 -17.51
N SER A 53 -6.53 -3.60 -18.54
CA SER A 53 -5.27 -4.13 -19.10
C SER A 53 -4.11 -4.06 -18.11
N LEU A 54 -3.97 -2.93 -17.39
CA LEU A 54 -2.93 -2.77 -16.37
C LEU A 54 -3.08 -3.73 -15.19
N ARG A 55 -4.30 -4.17 -14.89
CA ARG A 55 -4.60 -5.10 -13.80
C ARG A 55 -4.48 -6.57 -14.22
N SER A 56 -4.88 -6.91 -15.45
CA SER A 56 -4.76 -8.28 -15.97
C SER A 56 -3.31 -8.68 -16.27
N ASP A 57 -2.47 -7.72 -16.68
CA ASP A 57 -1.12 -8.00 -17.20
C ASP A 57 0.00 -7.97 -16.14
N GLN A 58 -0.31 -7.84 -14.84
CA GLN A 58 0.73 -7.91 -13.79
C GLN A 58 1.49 -9.26 -13.80
N ASP A 59 0.90 -10.32 -14.37
CA ASP A 59 1.50 -11.66 -14.44
C ASP A 59 1.98 -12.08 -15.85
N GLN A 60 1.59 -11.41 -16.94
CA GLN A 60 1.86 -11.87 -18.33
C GLN A 60 2.54 -10.86 -19.26
N GLY A 61 2.93 -9.68 -18.77
CA GLY A 61 3.62 -8.67 -19.56
C GLY A 61 2.64 -7.83 -20.39
N ASN A 62 2.83 -6.51 -20.33
CA ASN A 62 1.86 -5.55 -20.83
C ASN A 62 1.52 -5.72 -22.31
N SER A 63 0.23 -5.62 -22.64
CA SER A 63 -0.30 -5.76 -24.01
C SER A 63 0.38 -4.84 -25.01
N SER A 64 0.56 -5.32 -26.24
CA SER A 64 1.15 -4.55 -27.35
C SER A 64 0.42 -3.21 -27.59
N SER A 65 -0.87 -3.18 -27.30
CA SER A 65 -1.76 -2.03 -27.51
C SER A 65 -1.39 -0.86 -26.60
N LEU A 66 -0.96 -1.14 -25.36
CA LEU A 66 -0.54 -0.12 -24.39
C LEU A 66 0.77 0.57 -24.80
N LYS A 67 1.70 -0.14 -25.46
CA LYS A 67 3.08 0.33 -25.75
C LYS A 67 3.13 1.65 -26.51
N HIS A 68 2.21 1.85 -27.45
CA HIS A 68 2.22 2.99 -28.38
C HIS A 68 1.03 3.95 -28.23
N LEU A 69 0.28 3.88 -27.12
CA LEU A 69 -0.87 4.78 -26.90
C LEU A 69 -0.48 6.27 -26.92
N SER A 70 0.75 6.62 -26.57
CA SER A 70 1.22 8.02 -26.48
C SER A 70 1.40 8.68 -27.83
N VAL A 71 1.60 7.88 -28.89
CA VAL A 71 1.72 8.36 -30.27
C VAL A 71 0.36 8.78 -30.82
N ARG A 72 -0.73 8.27 -30.21
CA ARG A 72 -2.10 8.48 -30.68
C ARG A 72 -2.67 9.74 -30.06
N ARG A 73 -2.96 10.75 -30.90
CA ARG A 73 -3.58 12.02 -30.47
C ARG A 73 -4.99 11.86 -29.87
N ILE A 74 -5.67 10.76 -30.19
CA ILE A 74 -7.01 10.42 -29.69
C ILE A 74 -7.04 10.01 -28.22
N VAL A 75 -5.90 9.68 -27.62
CA VAL A 75 -5.83 9.28 -26.22
C VAL A 75 -5.57 10.52 -25.39
N PRO A 76 -6.50 10.90 -24.49
CA PRO A 76 -6.27 12.02 -23.59
C PRO A 76 -5.02 11.80 -22.72
N ARG A 77 -4.21 12.85 -22.57
CA ARG A 77 -2.91 12.78 -21.88
C ARG A 77 -3.05 12.42 -20.40
N HIS A 78 -4.16 12.80 -19.75
CA HIS A 78 -4.37 12.51 -18.33
C HIS A 78 -4.44 11.01 -18.02
N ASN A 79 -4.79 10.17 -19.01
CA ASN A 79 -4.76 8.71 -18.83
C ASN A 79 -3.34 8.18 -18.59
N TRP A 80 -2.31 8.90 -19.07
CA TRP A 80 -0.93 8.53 -18.81
C TRP A 80 -0.52 8.73 -17.35
N ILE A 81 -1.20 9.60 -16.59
CA ILE A 81 -0.96 9.71 -15.16
C ILE A 81 -1.27 8.37 -14.48
N GLU A 82 -2.38 7.73 -14.85
CA GLU A 82 -2.75 6.41 -14.31
C GLU A 82 -1.81 5.30 -14.79
N ILE A 83 -1.46 5.28 -16.08
CA ILE A 83 -0.52 4.30 -16.64
C ILE A 83 0.83 4.38 -15.93
N LEU A 84 1.41 5.57 -15.81
CA LEU A 84 2.70 5.75 -15.15
C LEU A 84 2.61 5.44 -13.66
N SER A 85 1.48 5.66 -13.01
CA SER A 85 1.32 5.35 -11.58
C SER A 85 1.23 3.84 -11.31
N LEU A 86 0.66 3.04 -12.24
CA LEU A 86 0.31 1.64 -11.98
C LEU A 86 1.13 0.61 -12.77
N ALA A 87 1.67 0.97 -13.94
CA ALA A 87 2.33 0.01 -14.82
C ALA A 87 3.65 -0.50 -14.24
N SER A 88 4.05 -1.72 -14.65
CA SER A 88 5.31 -2.31 -14.22
C SER A 88 6.52 -1.45 -14.61
N PRO A 89 7.59 -1.40 -13.77
CA PRO A 89 8.80 -0.66 -14.12
C PRO A 89 9.43 -1.10 -15.44
N SER A 90 9.40 -2.41 -15.73
CA SER A 90 9.93 -2.96 -17.00
C SER A 90 9.23 -2.38 -18.21
N PHE A 91 7.90 -2.30 -18.17
CA PHE A 91 7.13 -1.77 -19.30
C PHE A 91 7.48 -0.31 -19.56
N ILE A 92 7.48 0.53 -18.54
CA ILE A 92 7.71 1.98 -18.70
C ILE A 92 9.13 2.24 -19.21
N LEU A 93 10.12 1.50 -18.70
CA LEU A 93 11.53 1.73 -19.04
C LEU A 93 11.94 1.13 -20.39
N LEU A 94 11.36 -0.01 -20.80
CA LEU A 94 11.87 -0.81 -21.91
C LEU A 94 10.92 -0.90 -23.11
N ASP A 95 9.60 -0.87 -22.87
CA ASP A 95 8.60 -1.13 -23.90
C ASP A 95 7.79 0.10 -24.30
N ALA A 96 7.46 0.95 -23.34
CA ALA A 96 6.50 2.02 -23.53
C ALA A 96 7.12 3.23 -24.22
N THR A 97 6.39 3.77 -25.21
CA THR A 97 6.70 5.10 -25.74
C THR A 97 6.17 6.14 -24.76
N LEU A 98 7.04 6.98 -24.17
CA LEU A 98 6.61 7.94 -23.16
C LEU A 98 5.90 9.16 -23.77
N PRO A 99 4.79 9.62 -23.17
CA PRO A 99 4.10 10.84 -23.58
C PRO A 99 4.91 12.10 -23.28
N ASN A 100 4.54 13.20 -23.94
CA ASN A 100 5.01 14.53 -23.59
C ASN A 100 4.06 15.18 -22.57
N LEU A 101 4.36 14.98 -21.28
CA LEU A 101 3.62 15.54 -20.14
C LEU A 101 4.32 16.79 -19.60
N ARG A 102 3.53 17.68 -18.98
CA ARG A 102 3.99 18.86 -18.24
C ARG A 102 4.72 18.43 -16.96
N SER A 103 5.52 19.34 -16.40
CA SER A 103 6.27 19.08 -15.16
C SER A 103 5.34 18.69 -14.00
N GLU A 104 4.21 19.40 -13.84
CA GLU A 104 3.19 19.13 -12.82
C GLU A 104 2.55 17.75 -12.96
N GLU A 105 2.35 17.29 -14.21
CA GLU A 105 1.79 15.96 -14.48
C GLU A 105 2.81 14.86 -14.11
N TRP A 106 4.11 15.09 -14.35
CA TRP A 106 5.18 14.19 -13.92
C TRP A 106 5.32 14.15 -12.40
N GLU A 107 5.20 15.29 -11.73
CA GLU A 107 5.17 15.36 -10.27
C GLU A 107 3.99 14.58 -9.70
N GLU A 108 2.80 14.71 -10.31
CA GLU A 108 1.63 13.94 -9.89
C GLU A 108 1.84 12.43 -10.11
N CYS A 109 2.44 12.01 -11.22
CA CYS A 109 2.83 10.62 -11.45
C CYS A 109 3.79 10.12 -10.36
N PHE A 110 4.76 10.95 -9.97
CA PHE A 110 5.72 10.63 -8.92
C PHE A 110 5.02 10.41 -7.58
N ASN A 111 4.15 11.35 -7.19
CA ASN A 111 3.44 11.32 -5.92
C ASN A 111 2.43 10.18 -5.81
N ARG A 112 1.83 9.77 -6.93
CA ARG A 112 0.91 8.62 -6.98
C ARG A 112 1.65 7.29 -6.96
N ARG A 113 2.88 7.21 -7.44
CA ARG A 113 3.61 5.94 -7.55
C ARG A 113 4.50 5.66 -6.33
N PHE A 114 5.29 6.64 -5.95
CA PHE A 114 6.41 6.47 -5.04
C PHE A 114 6.10 6.98 -3.63
N LEU A 115 6.85 6.48 -2.66
CA LEU A 115 6.82 6.96 -1.29
C LEU A 115 7.30 8.43 -1.21
N PRO A 116 6.64 9.30 -0.40
CA PRO A 116 7.04 10.70 -0.25
C PRO A 116 8.50 10.92 0.11
N GLY A 117 9.08 10.04 0.93
CA GLY A 117 10.49 10.06 1.34
C GLY A 117 11.47 9.91 0.18
N TRP A 118 11.01 9.42 -0.97
CA TRP A 118 11.83 9.29 -2.17
C TRP A 118 11.95 10.60 -2.94
N ARG A 119 11.20 11.64 -2.56
CA ARG A 119 11.43 13.01 -3.07
C ARG A 119 12.84 13.53 -2.75
N LYS A 120 13.56 12.94 -1.80
CA LYS A 120 14.99 13.21 -1.55
C LYS A 120 15.88 13.04 -2.78
N TRP A 121 15.42 12.28 -3.77
CA TRP A 121 16.12 12.06 -5.04
C TRP A 121 15.84 13.12 -6.10
N HIS A 122 14.82 13.95 -5.89
CA HIS A 122 14.59 15.12 -6.72
C HIS A 122 15.65 16.18 -6.40
N LYS A 123 16.61 16.33 -7.31
CA LYS A 123 17.57 17.44 -7.32
C LYS A 123 16.99 18.59 -8.15
N ASP A 124 17.77 19.63 -8.47
CA ASP A 124 17.36 20.78 -9.31
C ASP A 124 17.04 20.43 -10.79
N GLY A 125 16.63 19.19 -11.08
CA GLY A 125 16.32 18.66 -12.40
C GLY A 125 14.83 18.70 -12.75
N SER A 126 14.48 18.07 -13.87
CA SER A 126 13.08 17.90 -14.27
C SER A 126 12.42 16.71 -13.56
N TRP A 127 11.15 16.84 -13.18
CA TRP A 127 10.36 15.74 -12.60
C TRP A 127 10.35 14.48 -13.45
N LYS A 128 10.37 14.61 -14.79
CA LYS A 128 10.50 13.47 -15.71
C LYS A 128 11.79 12.69 -15.47
N ALA A 129 12.93 13.39 -15.37
CA ALA A 129 14.22 12.75 -15.15
C ALA A 129 14.25 12.04 -13.80
N THR A 130 13.81 12.73 -12.73
CA THR A 130 13.73 12.13 -11.38
C THR A 130 12.82 10.90 -11.35
N TYR A 131 11.65 10.97 -11.98
CA TYR A 131 10.73 9.84 -12.07
C TYR A 131 11.41 8.62 -12.72
N LEU A 132 12.08 8.81 -13.86
CA LEU A 132 12.75 7.72 -14.57
C LEU A 132 13.98 7.19 -13.83
N GLU A 133 14.76 8.06 -13.18
CA GLU A 133 15.91 7.65 -12.36
C GLU A 133 15.47 6.78 -11.17
N VAL A 134 14.45 7.23 -10.43
CA VAL A 134 13.90 6.48 -9.30
C VAL A 134 13.31 5.16 -9.78
N LEU A 135 12.57 5.17 -10.90
CA LEU A 135 12.01 3.96 -11.48
C LEU A 135 13.09 2.96 -11.91
N HIS A 136 14.18 3.44 -12.52
CA HIS A 136 15.32 2.61 -12.89
C HIS A 136 15.99 1.98 -11.66
N ARG A 137 16.11 2.73 -10.56
CA ARG A 137 16.64 2.19 -9.29
C ARG A 137 15.74 1.11 -8.72
N VAL A 138 14.42 1.32 -8.68
CA VAL A 138 13.47 0.28 -8.27
C VAL A 138 13.60 -0.95 -9.16
N TYR A 139 13.58 -0.75 -10.48
CA TYR A 139 13.69 -1.85 -11.43
C TYR A 139 14.98 -2.65 -11.24
N HIS A 140 16.13 -1.98 -11.11
CA HIS A 140 17.41 -2.61 -10.85
C HIS A 140 17.38 -3.38 -9.53
N ARG A 141 16.98 -2.72 -8.43
CA ARG A 141 16.93 -3.31 -7.11
C ARG A 141 15.91 -4.43 -6.99
N SER A 142 14.83 -4.45 -7.78
CA SER A 142 13.85 -5.55 -7.83
C SER A 142 14.42 -6.86 -8.39
N ARG A 143 15.55 -6.79 -9.11
CA ARG A 143 16.18 -7.91 -9.83
C ARG A 143 17.55 -8.26 -9.28
N THR A 144 18.25 -7.30 -8.68
CA THR A 144 19.60 -7.48 -8.14
C THR A 144 19.62 -7.12 -6.66
N SER A 145 20.51 -7.73 -5.88
CA SER A 145 20.73 -7.35 -4.47
C SER A 145 21.65 -6.12 -4.33
N CYS A 146 21.58 -5.18 -5.29
CA CYS A 146 22.44 -4.01 -5.30
C CYS A 146 22.03 -3.01 -4.20
N THR A 147 23.02 -2.57 -3.43
CA THR A 147 22.85 -1.56 -2.36
C THR A 147 23.69 -0.31 -2.59
N SER A 148 24.20 -0.11 -3.81
CA SER A 148 25.13 1.00 -4.12
C SER A 148 24.46 2.36 -3.95
N ASP A 149 23.18 2.47 -4.30
CA ASP A 149 22.44 3.73 -4.22
C ASP A 149 21.88 4.02 -2.82
N GLU A 150 21.75 3.00 -1.97
CA GLU A 150 21.18 3.14 -0.63
C GLU A 150 21.93 2.22 0.35
N SER A 151 22.94 2.78 1.02
CA SER A 151 23.79 2.05 1.97
C SER A 151 23.10 1.74 3.30
N TRP A 152 22.08 2.54 3.66
CA TRP A 152 21.31 2.43 4.89
C TRP A 152 19.83 2.25 4.57
N THR A 153 19.20 1.29 5.24
CA THR A 153 17.76 1.05 5.18
C THR A 153 17.14 1.56 6.46
N LYS A 154 16.27 2.57 6.33
CA LYS A 154 15.50 3.11 7.45
C LYS A 154 14.20 2.35 7.68
N TYR A 155 13.81 2.22 8.94
CA TYR A 155 12.57 1.57 9.38
C TYR A 155 12.02 2.27 10.61
N ILE A 156 10.73 2.11 10.88
CA ILE A 156 10.08 2.76 12.02
C ILE A 156 9.71 1.73 13.07
N VAL A 157 9.90 2.07 14.34
CA VAL A 157 9.44 1.27 15.48
C VAL A 157 8.43 2.09 16.28
N LEU A 158 7.22 1.56 16.42
CA LEU A 158 6.20 2.10 17.33
C LEU A 158 6.36 1.45 18.70
N ASN A 159 6.66 2.24 19.71
CA ASN A 159 6.80 1.77 21.08
C ASN A 159 5.46 1.83 21.83
N ARG A 160 5.39 1.03 22.90
CA ARG A 160 4.21 0.98 23.79
C ARG A 160 3.98 2.25 24.62
N ASN A 161 5.02 3.06 24.83
CA ASN A 161 5.00 4.26 25.68
C ASN A 161 4.48 5.52 24.96
N GLY A 162 3.95 5.38 23.74
CA GLY A 162 3.51 6.53 22.94
C GLY A 162 4.59 7.09 22.00
N THR A 163 5.86 6.70 22.15
CA THR A 163 6.94 7.17 21.28
C THR A 163 7.10 6.31 20.03
N ALA A 164 7.72 6.88 19.01
CA ALA A 164 8.14 6.14 17.83
C ALA A 164 9.57 6.54 17.45
N ASN A 165 10.32 5.58 16.92
CA ASN A 165 11.70 5.76 16.50
C ASN A 165 11.86 5.50 15.00
N GLU A 166 12.56 6.39 14.29
CA GLU A 166 13.10 6.13 12.96
C GLU A 166 14.53 5.59 13.13
N LEU A 167 14.71 4.30 12.87
CA LEU A 167 15.97 3.58 13.03
C LEU A 167 16.58 3.27 11.67
N GLU A 168 17.87 2.99 11.64
CA GLU A 168 18.58 2.59 10.43
C GLU A 168 19.42 1.33 10.64
N GLY A 169 19.53 0.53 9.58
CA GLY A 169 20.40 -0.62 9.52
C GLY A 169 21.14 -0.68 8.19
N THR A 170 22.26 -1.40 8.13
CA THR A 170 23.04 -1.53 6.89
C THR A 170 22.26 -2.30 5.83
N SER A 171 22.07 -1.74 4.63
CA SER A 171 21.25 -2.37 3.59
C SER A 171 21.75 -3.75 3.14
N ARG A 172 23.08 -3.99 3.18
CA ARG A 172 23.68 -5.26 2.73
C ARG A 172 23.35 -6.46 3.61
N GLY A 173 23.10 -6.22 4.89
CA GLY A 173 22.79 -7.24 5.89
C GLY A 173 21.44 -7.01 6.55
N PHE A 174 20.58 -6.19 5.96
CA PHE A 174 19.32 -5.82 6.58
C PHE A 174 18.39 -7.03 6.64
N ASN A 175 18.15 -7.53 7.85
CA ASN A 175 17.25 -8.64 8.11
C ASN A 175 16.23 -8.23 9.19
N PRO A 176 14.99 -7.88 8.80
CA PRO A 176 14.00 -7.38 9.74
C PRO A 176 13.60 -8.42 10.79
N LEU A 177 13.63 -9.72 10.46
CA LEU A 177 13.34 -10.79 11.43
C LEU A 177 14.42 -10.87 12.51
N ALA A 178 15.69 -10.79 12.12
CA ALA A 178 16.79 -10.81 13.07
C ALA A 178 16.76 -9.60 14.00
N ILE A 179 16.57 -8.40 13.43
CA ILE A 179 16.44 -7.14 14.17
C ILE A 179 15.26 -7.20 15.14
N PHE A 180 14.08 -7.64 14.67
CA PHE A 180 12.91 -7.72 15.51
C PHE A 180 13.04 -8.78 16.62
N ASN A 181 13.70 -9.91 16.36
CA ASN A 181 13.98 -10.91 17.39
C ASN A 181 14.93 -10.37 18.46
N GLU A 182 15.93 -9.55 18.10
CA GLU A 182 16.77 -8.87 19.08
C GLU A 182 15.95 -7.90 19.94
N MET A 183 15.05 -7.13 19.34
CA MET A 183 14.13 -6.26 20.08
C MET A 183 13.21 -7.05 21.02
N LYS A 184 12.72 -8.22 20.59
CA LYS A 184 11.95 -9.12 21.45
C LYS A 184 12.77 -9.64 22.61
N LEU A 185 14.04 -9.98 22.40
CA LEU A 185 14.95 -10.40 23.46
C LEU A 185 15.14 -9.31 24.50
N GLN A 186 15.40 -8.07 24.06
CA GLN A 186 15.54 -6.92 24.96
C GLN A 186 14.27 -6.64 25.79
N ASN A 187 13.10 -6.98 25.25
CA ASN A 187 11.81 -6.79 25.92
C ASN A 187 11.27 -8.04 26.63
N ASN A 188 12.04 -9.14 26.73
CA ASN A 188 11.62 -10.42 27.31
C ASN A 188 10.41 -11.10 26.61
N LEU A 189 10.23 -10.85 25.31
CA LEU A 189 9.13 -11.37 24.48
C LEU A 189 9.55 -12.50 23.53
N MET A 190 10.73 -13.09 23.71
CA MET A 190 11.24 -14.16 22.83
C MET A 190 10.39 -15.43 22.82
N HIS A 191 9.67 -15.69 23.90
CA HIS A 191 8.76 -16.83 24.03
C HIS A 191 7.49 -16.68 23.16
N LEU A 192 7.20 -15.49 22.66
CA LEU A 192 6.05 -15.23 21.79
C LEU A 192 6.43 -15.39 20.32
N GLU A 193 5.46 -15.78 19.50
CA GLU A 193 5.64 -15.85 18.04
C GLU A 193 5.68 -14.45 17.42
N THR A 194 6.54 -14.27 16.41
CA THR A 194 6.57 -13.03 15.61
C THR A 194 5.44 -13.08 14.59
N ARG A 195 4.56 -12.09 14.66
CA ARG A 195 3.40 -11.94 13.77
C ARG A 195 3.68 -10.86 12.76
N ILE A 196 3.34 -11.13 11.51
CA ILE A 196 3.68 -10.26 10.37
C ILE A 196 2.39 -9.95 9.62
N ARG A 197 2.15 -8.66 9.37
CA ARG A 197 0.96 -8.17 8.69
C ARG A 197 1.38 -7.34 7.48
N LEU A 198 0.76 -7.62 6.34
CA LEU A 198 0.82 -6.74 5.17
C LEU A 198 -0.14 -5.58 5.42
N VAL A 199 0.38 -4.37 5.54
CA VAL A 199 -0.41 -3.18 5.86
C VAL A 199 -1.05 -2.61 4.60
N VAL A 200 -0.21 -2.35 3.60
CA VAL A 200 -0.64 -1.87 2.30
C VAL A 200 0.37 -2.29 1.24
N GLN A 201 -0.13 -2.64 0.07
CA GLN A 201 0.69 -2.85 -1.13
C GLN A 201 0.55 -1.63 -2.05
N LEU A 202 1.69 -1.10 -2.50
CA LEU A 202 1.81 -0.03 -3.49
C LEU A 202 2.37 -0.62 -4.80
N ALA A 203 2.56 0.22 -5.82
CA ALA A 203 3.06 -0.23 -7.13
C ALA A 203 4.45 -0.89 -7.05
N ASP A 204 5.37 -0.27 -6.30
CA ASP A 204 6.79 -0.67 -6.27
C ASP A 204 7.24 -1.23 -4.93
N VAL A 205 6.48 -1.01 -3.86
CA VAL A 205 6.81 -1.44 -2.50
C VAL A 205 5.57 -1.96 -1.77
N ARG A 206 5.79 -2.78 -0.75
CA ARG A 206 4.77 -3.17 0.22
C ARG A 206 5.22 -2.82 1.63
N ILE A 207 4.27 -2.37 2.44
CA ILE A 207 4.49 -1.95 3.81
C ILE A 207 4.11 -3.11 4.71
N ILE A 208 5.07 -3.54 5.53
CA ILE A 208 4.94 -4.72 6.38
C ILE A 208 5.16 -4.30 7.83
N ALA A 209 4.32 -4.82 8.72
CA ALA A 209 4.44 -4.66 10.16
C ALA A 209 4.82 -5.98 10.82
N LEU A 210 5.81 -5.95 11.71
CA LEU A 210 6.24 -7.07 12.54
C LEU A 210 5.94 -6.74 14.01
N GLY A 211 5.23 -7.63 14.68
CA GLY A 211 4.82 -7.47 16.06
C GLY A 211 4.72 -8.79 16.81
N THR A 212 4.27 -8.74 18.05
CA THR A 212 3.95 -9.95 18.84
C THR A 212 2.54 -9.85 19.40
N LEU A 213 1.83 -10.98 19.42
CA LEU A 213 0.48 -11.11 19.96
C LEU A 213 0.52 -11.95 21.23
N ASN A 214 -0.20 -11.50 22.27
CA ASN A 214 -0.35 -12.24 23.52
C ASN A 214 -1.74 -12.01 24.13
N ARG A 215 -2.13 -12.81 25.14
CA ARG A 215 -3.23 -12.50 26.06
C ARG A 215 -2.65 -11.95 27.36
N PRO A 216 -2.30 -10.65 27.40
CA PRO A 216 -1.58 -10.11 28.53
C PRO A 216 -2.48 -10.07 29.77
N ARG A 217 -1.93 -10.44 30.93
CA ARG A 217 -2.62 -10.33 32.22
C ARG A 217 -2.68 -8.89 32.76
N SER A 218 -1.96 -7.96 32.12
CA SER A 218 -1.83 -6.55 32.49
C SER A 218 -1.71 -5.67 31.25
N THR A 219 -2.17 -4.42 31.33
CA THR A 219 -2.09 -3.42 30.25
C THR A 219 -0.66 -2.92 30.00
N LEU A 220 0.28 -3.13 30.92
CA LEU A 220 1.66 -2.60 30.84
C LEU A 220 2.47 -3.09 29.62
N THR A 221 2.13 -4.26 29.09
CA THR A 221 2.81 -4.83 27.91
C THR A 221 2.11 -4.48 26.60
N VAL A 222 0.89 -3.96 26.66
CA VAL A 222 0.06 -3.66 25.49
C VAL A 222 0.61 -2.43 24.77
N ASN A 223 0.66 -2.50 23.44
CA ASN A 223 1.06 -1.37 22.60
C ASN A 223 -0.17 -0.75 21.91
N PRO A 224 -0.70 0.38 22.42
CA PRO A 224 -1.86 1.03 21.83
C PRO A 224 -1.58 1.62 20.44
N ASN A 225 -0.34 2.02 20.17
CA ASN A 225 0.08 2.54 18.87
C ASN A 225 0.08 1.45 17.80
N ALA A 226 0.49 0.23 18.17
CA ALA A 226 0.47 -0.91 17.26
C ALA A 226 -0.95 -1.28 16.85
N HIS A 227 -1.88 -1.29 17.82
CA HIS A 227 -3.31 -1.51 17.54
C HIS A 227 -3.86 -0.42 16.61
N THR A 228 -3.69 0.85 16.97
CA THR A 228 -4.22 1.98 16.19
C THR A 228 -3.64 2.06 14.77
N PHE A 229 -2.39 1.65 14.57
CA PHE A 229 -1.77 1.61 13.25
C PHE A 229 -2.39 0.53 12.35
N LEU A 230 -2.67 -0.66 12.90
CA LEU A 230 -3.25 -1.78 12.14
C LEU A 230 -4.77 -1.69 12.00
N HIS A 231 -5.43 -1.10 12.99
CA HIS A 231 -6.87 -0.85 13.08
C HIS A 231 -7.10 0.66 13.19
N PRO A 232 -7.24 1.35 12.04
CA PRO A 232 -7.49 2.78 12.04
C PRO A 232 -8.80 3.08 12.79
N PRO A 233 -8.85 4.14 13.62
CA PRO A 233 -10.01 4.41 14.45
C PRO A 233 -11.28 4.59 13.59
N GLY A 234 -12.47 4.24 14.09
CA GLY A 234 -13.73 4.50 13.38
C GLY A 234 -14.03 3.61 12.16
N ILE A 235 -13.17 2.65 11.80
CA ILE A 235 -13.47 1.67 10.74
C ILE A 235 -14.21 0.44 11.29
N ASP A 236 -13.96 0.05 12.55
CA ASP A 236 -14.60 -1.12 13.19
C ASP A 236 -16.10 -0.90 13.51
N ASP A 237 -16.50 0.35 13.80
CA ASP A 237 -17.90 0.72 14.10
C ASP A 237 -18.86 0.55 12.90
N LEU A 238 -18.32 0.44 11.68
CA LEU A 238 -19.12 0.26 10.47
C LEU A 238 -19.39 -1.23 10.15
N GLN A 239 -18.71 -2.17 10.81
CA GLN A 239 -18.76 -3.60 10.45
C GLN A 239 -19.48 -4.48 11.46
N THR A 240 -19.79 -4.00 12.67
CA THR A 240 -20.58 -4.76 13.63
C THR A 240 -22.05 -4.34 13.57
N PRO A 241 -23.01 -5.21 13.15
CA PRO A 241 -24.37 -5.01 13.58
C PRO A 241 -24.36 -5.08 15.12
N ARG A 242 -24.82 -4.03 15.79
CA ARG A 242 -25.12 -3.99 17.23
C ARG A 242 -26.12 -5.10 17.59
N ASN A 243 -25.64 -6.34 17.68
CA ASN A 243 -26.37 -7.43 18.28
C ASN A 243 -26.15 -7.33 19.78
N ASN A 244 -27.01 -6.54 20.43
CA ASN A 244 -27.28 -6.64 21.84
C ASN A 244 -27.78 -8.06 22.16
N ARG A 245 -26.86 -9.01 22.32
CA ARG A 245 -27.10 -10.23 23.07
C ARG A 245 -26.26 -10.15 24.32
N VAL A 246 -26.81 -9.46 25.30
CA VAL A 246 -26.43 -9.60 26.71
C VAL A 246 -26.68 -11.08 27.07
N VAL A 247 -25.64 -11.90 26.96
CA VAL A 247 -25.60 -13.21 27.61
C VAL A 247 -25.20 -12.92 29.05
N THR A 248 -26.18 -12.92 29.94
CA THR A 248 -25.96 -12.91 31.39
C THR A 248 -25.35 -14.24 31.80
N ASP A 249 -24.01 -14.33 31.76
CA ASP A 249 -23.30 -15.42 32.43
C ASP A 249 -23.01 -15.00 33.88
N HIS A 250 -23.71 -15.62 34.81
CA HIS A 250 -23.54 -15.43 36.24
C HIS A 250 -22.35 -16.27 36.73
N GLY A 251 -21.13 -15.75 36.64
CA GLY A 251 -19.97 -16.44 37.20
C GLY A 251 -18.61 -15.74 37.05
N VAL A 252 -18.25 -14.93 38.05
CA VAL A 252 -16.86 -14.63 38.48
C VAL A 252 -15.90 -14.01 37.44
N TYR A 253 -16.31 -12.96 36.71
CA TYR A 253 -15.38 -12.00 36.11
C TYR A 253 -16.05 -10.62 36.00
N PRO A 254 -15.43 -9.49 36.45
CA PRO A 254 -15.90 -8.18 36.08
C PRO A 254 -15.25 -7.80 34.74
N LEU A 255 -15.84 -8.26 33.64
CA LEU A 255 -15.58 -7.70 32.30
C LEU A 255 -16.94 -7.46 31.63
N GLY A 256 -17.64 -6.43 32.13
CA GLY A 256 -18.64 -5.76 31.33
C GLY A 256 -17.97 -4.82 30.33
N PRO A 257 -18.64 -4.43 29.23
CA PRO A 257 -18.10 -3.53 28.22
C PRO A 257 -17.91 -2.08 28.70
N ASP A 258 -18.14 -1.81 29.99
CA ASP A 258 -17.93 -0.51 30.65
C ASP A 258 -16.69 -0.48 31.56
N SER A 259 -15.69 -1.34 31.35
CA SER A 259 -14.40 -1.19 32.04
C SER A 259 -13.64 0.01 31.46
N ALA A 260 -13.81 1.14 32.12
CA ALA A 260 -13.17 2.45 31.89
C ALA A 260 -11.65 2.46 32.16
N ASP A 261 -10.90 1.48 31.64
CA ASP A 261 -9.44 1.35 31.84
C ASP A 261 -8.62 1.50 30.55
N TYR A 262 -9.23 1.96 29.45
CA TYR A 262 -8.49 2.73 28.46
C TYR A 262 -8.75 4.20 28.77
N PRO A 263 -7.72 5.07 28.89
CA PRO A 263 -7.95 6.50 28.73
C PRO A 263 -8.47 6.70 27.30
N GLY A 264 -9.79 6.67 27.18
CA GLY A 264 -10.54 6.96 25.98
C GLY A 264 -10.40 8.43 25.68
N VAL A 265 -9.26 8.79 25.09
CA VAL A 265 -9.27 9.86 24.11
C VAL A 265 -10.15 9.32 23.00
N SER A 266 -11.44 9.66 23.04
CA SER A 266 -12.32 9.55 21.90
C SER A 266 -11.52 10.06 20.71
N PRO A 267 -11.21 9.23 19.70
CA PRO A 267 -10.47 9.73 18.56
C PRO A 267 -11.23 10.94 18.05
N PRO A 268 -10.56 12.06 17.71
CA PRO A 268 -11.21 13.07 16.91
C PRO A 268 -11.86 12.37 15.73
N SER A 269 -13.04 12.82 15.31
CA SER A 269 -13.71 12.30 14.13
C SER A 269 -12.81 12.58 12.91
N ILE A 270 -11.81 11.74 12.70
CA ILE A 270 -10.94 11.79 11.55
C ILE A 270 -11.85 11.30 10.43
N ASP A 271 -12.22 12.23 9.55
CA ASP A 271 -12.83 11.89 8.28
C ASP A 271 -11.76 11.15 7.48
N PHE A 272 -11.78 9.82 7.56
CA PHE A 272 -10.82 9.01 6.81
C PHE A 272 -11.08 9.31 5.34
N SER A 273 -10.07 9.83 4.66
CA SER A 273 -10.09 9.96 3.22
C SER A 273 -9.35 8.79 2.60
N LYS A 274 -9.78 8.40 1.40
CA LYS A 274 -9.13 7.36 0.62
C LYS A 274 -7.69 7.77 0.35
N MET A 275 -6.74 6.85 0.55
CA MET A 275 -5.34 7.14 0.22
C MET A 275 -5.19 7.35 -1.30
N THR A 276 -4.72 8.54 -1.69
CA THR A 276 -4.49 8.92 -3.09
C THR A 276 -3.01 9.03 -3.45
N HIS A 277 -2.16 9.31 -2.45
CA HIS A 277 -0.72 9.55 -2.62
C HIS A 277 0.06 8.92 -1.47
N PRO A 278 0.80 7.81 -1.68
CA PRO A 278 0.86 7.01 -2.91
C PRO A 278 -0.44 6.23 -3.17
N LEU A 279 -0.65 5.83 -4.43
CA LEU A 279 -1.83 5.08 -4.85
C LEU A 279 -1.69 3.60 -4.44
N PRO A 280 -2.67 3.05 -3.70
CA PRO A 280 -2.68 1.63 -3.35
C PRO A 280 -2.78 0.73 -4.60
N ALA A 281 -2.21 -0.47 -4.50
CA ALA A 281 -2.44 -1.54 -5.46
C ALA A 281 -3.92 -1.98 -5.49
N SER A 282 -4.30 -2.76 -6.52
CA SER A 282 -5.66 -3.27 -6.68
C SER A 282 -6.16 -4.01 -5.42
N SER A 283 -5.28 -4.79 -4.79
CA SER A 283 -5.54 -5.55 -3.56
C SER A 283 -5.88 -4.71 -2.34
N HIS A 284 -5.53 -3.41 -2.35
CA HIS A 284 -5.73 -2.46 -1.25
C HIS A 284 -6.41 -1.19 -1.76
N THR A 285 -7.19 -1.27 -2.83
CA THR A 285 -7.76 -0.09 -3.50
C THR A 285 -8.61 0.76 -2.57
N ASN A 286 -9.24 0.22 -1.53
CA ASN A 286 -10.03 0.98 -0.57
C ASN A 286 -9.26 1.36 0.70
N TYR A 287 -7.94 1.22 0.74
CA TYR A 287 -7.15 1.59 1.92
C TYR A 287 -7.41 3.06 2.33
N PRO A 288 -7.64 3.36 3.63
CA PRO A 288 -7.43 2.48 4.80
C PRO A 288 -8.57 1.49 5.11
N TRP A 289 -9.72 1.58 4.43
CA TRP A 289 -10.85 0.66 4.60
C TRP A 289 -10.59 -0.73 4.00
N TYR A 290 -11.41 -1.68 4.44
CA TYR A 290 -11.40 -3.05 3.94
C TYR A 290 -11.59 -3.10 2.42
N THR A 291 -10.70 -3.83 1.75
CA THR A 291 -10.84 -4.17 0.33
C THR A 291 -11.22 -5.65 0.23
N SER A 292 -12.39 -5.95 -0.36
CA SER A 292 -12.81 -7.32 -0.62
C SER A 292 -11.90 -7.99 -1.66
N GLY A 293 -11.59 -9.28 -1.48
CA GLY A 293 -10.72 -10.03 -2.41
C GLY A 293 -9.43 -10.59 -1.80
N GLY A 294 -9.30 -10.60 -0.46
CA GLY A 294 -8.30 -11.42 0.26
C GLY A 294 -6.87 -10.87 0.31
N GLY A 295 -6.62 -9.71 -0.32
CA GLY A 295 -5.30 -9.05 -0.30
C GLY A 295 -5.01 -8.27 0.99
N ASP A 296 -6.03 -7.65 1.58
CA ASP A 296 -5.91 -6.87 2.82
C ASP A 296 -6.04 -7.81 4.04
N LYS A 297 -4.90 -8.33 4.48
CA LYS A 297 -4.81 -9.29 5.60
C LYS A 297 -4.88 -8.64 6.99
N ARG A 298 -4.97 -7.30 7.09
CA ARG A 298 -5.11 -6.62 8.39
C ARG A 298 -6.40 -7.00 9.13
N TRP A 299 -7.43 -7.34 8.37
CA TRP A 299 -8.77 -7.65 8.87
C TRP A 299 -9.01 -9.16 9.09
N VAL A 300 -7.99 -9.99 8.87
CA VAL A 300 -8.10 -11.43 9.14
C VAL A 300 -8.12 -11.63 10.65
N GLY A 301 -9.32 -11.82 11.19
CA GLY A 301 -9.54 -11.98 12.63
C GLY A 301 -9.88 -10.69 13.39
N SER A 302 -10.29 -9.60 12.72
CA SER A 302 -10.77 -8.35 13.37
C SER A 302 -12.23 -8.46 13.87
N GLY A 303 -12.50 -8.03 15.12
CA GLY A 303 -13.82 -8.02 15.79
C GLY A 303 -13.68 -7.97 17.33
N GLU A 304 -14.77 -8.08 18.12
CA GLU A 304 -14.70 -8.12 19.60
C GLU A 304 -13.81 -9.26 20.18
N VAL A 305 -13.35 -10.17 19.30
CA VAL A 305 -12.45 -11.30 19.57
C VAL A 305 -11.19 -11.19 18.67
N GLU A 306 -10.61 -9.99 18.54
CA GLU A 306 -9.43 -9.71 17.69
C GLU A 306 -8.34 -10.77 17.86
N GLU A 307 -7.87 -11.37 16.75
CA GLU A 307 -6.72 -12.30 16.78
C GLU A 307 -6.91 -13.45 17.80
N GLU A 308 -8.14 -13.95 17.95
CA GLU A 308 -8.54 -14.91 19.00
C GLU A 308 -8.53 -14.31 20.43
N GLY A 309 -8.85 -13.02 20.57
CA GLY A 309 -8.80 -12.26 21.82
C GLY A 309 -7.39 -11.88 22.27
N ARG A 310 -6.43 -11.76 21.35
CA ARG A 310 -5.03 -11.40 21.63
C ARG A 310 -4.80 -9.91 21.36
N LYS A 311 -3.87 -9.31 22.09
CA LYS A 311 -3.45 -7.91 21.95
C LYS A 311 -2.01 -7.83 21.46
N TRP A 312 -1.72 -6.79 20.69
CA TRP A 312 -0.36 -6.43 20.31
C TRP A 312 0.44 -6.01 21.55
N VAL A 313 1.57 -6.67 21.77
CA VAL A 313 2.47 -6.41 22.90
C VAL A 313 3.89 -6.11 22.42
N GLY A 314 4.62 -5.29 23.20
CA GLY A 314 5.98 -4.87 22.87
C GLY A 314 6.04 -3.81 21.77
N GLY A 315 7.19 -3.69 21.09
CA GLY A 315 7.32 -2.79 19.94
C GLY A 315 6.69 -3.37 18.67
N LEU A 316 6.24 -2.49 17.77
CA LEU A 316 5.84 -2.85 16.40
C LEU A 316 6.85 -2.25 15.42
N MET A 317 7.52 -3.09 14.63
CA MET A 317 8.46 -2.66 13.59
C MET A 317 7.72 -2.53 12.25
N ILE A 318 7.94 -1.44 11.52
CA ILE A 318 7.34 -1.14 10.22
C ILE A 318 8.46 -0.99 9.19
N ILE A 319 8.35 -1.71 8.09
CA ILE A 319 9.35 -1.74 7.02
C ILE A 319 8.71 -1.58 5.64
N ALA A 320 9.47 -1.03 4.69
CA ALA A 320 9.11 -1.04 3.28
C ALA A 320 9.93 -2.10 2.54
N GLN A 321 9.26 -3.04 1.88
CA GLN A 321 9.89 -4.09 1.07
C GLN A 321 9.62 -3.82 -0.42
N ILE A 322 10.65 -3.93 -1.24
CA ILE A 322 10.56 -3.71 -2.70
C ILE A 322 9.81 -4.89 -3.33
N MET A 323 8.90 -4.57 -4.26
CA MET A 323 8.19 -5.56 -5.06
C MET A 323 9.13 -6.16 -6.10
N THR A 324 9.17 -7.49 -6.15
CA THR A 324 9.97 -8.26 -7.11
C THR A 324 9.04 -9.14 -7.95
N PRO A 325 9.49 -9.59 -9.13
CA PRO A 325 8.72 -10.54 -9.93
C PRO A 325 8.32 -11.82 -9.18
N LYS A 326 9.10 -12.20 -8.15
CA LYS A 326 8.89 -13.40 -7.35
C LYS A 326 8.11 -13.16 -6.06
N THR A 327 7.69 -11.93 -5.79
CA THR A 327 7.05 -11.57 -4.52
C THR A 327 5.73 -12.30 -4.28
N HIS A 328 5.02 -12.66 -5.36
CA HIS A 328 3.78 -13.42 -5.33
C HIS A 328 3.96 -14.94 -5.49
N GLU A 329 5.19 -15.43 -5.70
CA GLU A 329 5.47 -16.86 -5.70
C GLU A 329 5.32 -17.40 -4.27
N PHE A 330 4.48 -18.43 -4.10
CA PHE A 330 4.39 -19.17 -2.84
C PHE A 330 5.60 -20.11 -2.74
N GLY A 331 6.30 -20.06 -1.60
CA GLY A 331 7.52 -20.83 -1.40
C GLY A 331 7.26 -22.31 -1.14
N GLY A 332 7.07 -23.13 -2.18
CA GLY A 332 7.17 -24.60 -2.14
C GLY A 332 6.18 -25.36 -1.24
N ASP A 333 6.30 -26.70 -1.25
CA ASP A 333 5.39 -27.74 -0.68
C ASP A 333 5.15 -27.72 0.85
N TRP A 334 5.42 -26.61 1.53
CA TRP A 334 5.18 -26.46 2.97
C TRP A 334 3.76 -25.93 3.22
N PRO A 335 3.11 -26.31 4.34
CA PRO A 335 1.87 -25.66 4.74
C PRO A 335 2.14 -24.15 4.85
N PRO A 336 1.26 -23.27 4.31
CA PRO A 336 1.49 -21.84 4.30
C PRO A 336 1.71 -21.34 5.74
N LEU A 337 2.95 -20.93 6.05
CA LEU A 337 3.28 -20.20 7.27
C LEU A 337 2.81 -18.76 7.03
N GLN A 338 1.49 -18.54 7.12
CA GLN A 338 0.74 -17.40 6.57
C GLN A 338 1.39 -16.01 6.74
N ASP A 339 2.15 -15.82 7.81
CA ASP A 339 2.82 -14.55 8.17
C ASP A 339 4.30 -14.50 7.73
N LEU A 340 5.06 -15.60 7.91
CA LEU A 340 6.49 -15.67 7.57
C LEU A 340 6.74 -15.56 6.06
N ASP A 341 5.78 -15.97 5.25
CA ASP A 341 5.79 -15.78 3.81
C ASP A 341 5.88 -14.30 3.38
N LEU A 342 5.65 -13.33 4.25
CA LEU A 342 5.82 -11.93 3.85
C LEU A 342 7.30 -11.50 3.81
N VAL A 343 8.19 -12.22 4.49
CA VAL A 343 9.60 -11.81 4.65
C VAL A 343 10.59 -12.93 4.30
N VAL A 344 10.17 -14.19 4.31
CA VAL A 344 11.01 -15.34 3.95
C VAL A 344 10.59 -15.86 2.58
N GLY A 345 11.54 -15.97 1.64
CA GLY A 345 11.30 -16.53 0.30
C GLY A 345 12.03 -15.78 -0.81
N PRO A 346 11.98 -16.31 -2.05
CA PRO A 346 12.64 -15.69 -3.19
C PRO A 346 12.08 -14.28 -3.43
N GLY A 347 12.97 -13.29 -3.62
CA GLY A 347 12.54 -11.90 -3.88
C GLY A 347 11.98 -11.15 -2.66
N ARG A 348 12.07 -11.71 -1.45
CA ARG A 348 11.57 -11.08 -0.20
C ARG A 348 12.68 -10.44 0.65
N GLN A 349 13.87 -10.25 0.07
CA GLN A 349 15.06 -9.76 0.80
C GLN A 349 15.49 -8.35 0.38
N GLN A 350 14.65 -7.64 -0.38
CA GLN A 350 14.96 -6.31 -0.88
C GLN A 350 14.07 -5.28 -0.18
N TYR A 351 14.70 -4.31 0.49
CA TYR A 351 14.02 -3.34 1.34
C TYR A 351 14.36 -1.93 0.91
N ALA A 352 13.43 -1.00 1.12
CA ALA A 352 13.64 0.43 0.90
C ALA A 352 13.55 1.15 2.24
N SER A 353 14.17 2.32 2.33
CA SER A 353 14.01 3.17 3.51
C SER A 353 12.57 3.66 3.64
N LEU A 354 12.01 3.47 4.83
CA LEU A 354 10.75 4.05 5.28
C LEU A 354 11.07 5.20 6.25
N VAL A 355 10.57 6.40 5.97
CA VAL A 355 10.77 7.60 6.81
C VAL A 355 9.44 8.14 7.34
N TRP A 356 9.50 9.12 8.25
CA TRP A 356 8.30 9.76 8.82
C TRP A 356 7.27 10.22 7.78
N ASN A 357 7.71 10.89 6.71
CA ASN A 357 6.80 11.36 5.65
C ASN A 357 6.04 10.22 4.96
N ASP A 358 6.64 9.03 4.91
CA ASP A 358 5.99 7.84 4.36
C ASP A 358 4.92 7.33 5.33
N LEU A 359 5.24 7.29 6.63
CA LEU A 359 4.30 6.90 7.67
C LEU A 359 3.07 7.81 7.67
N TRP A 360 3.22 9.11 7.54
CA TRP A 360 2.08 10.05 7.53
C TRP A 360 1.23 9.94 6.27
N ALA A 361 1.84 9.60 5.13
CA ALA A 361 1.07 9.33 3.92
C ALA A 361 0.25 8.03 4.03
N ILE A 362 0.79 7.00 4.71
CA ILE A 362 0.14 5.68 4.84
C ILE A 362 -0.83 5.64 6.04
N ALA A 363 -0.52 6.33 7.13
CA ALA A 363 -1.27 6.29 8.37
C ALA A 363 -1.30 7.69 9.03
N PRO A 364 -2.00 8.66 8.41
CA PRO A 364 -2.03 10.05 8.89
C PRO A 364 -2.58 10.17 10.32
N TRP A 365 -3.49 9.27 10.72
CA TRP A 365 -4.05 9.22 12.07
C TRP A 365 -3.03 8.91 13.17
N MET A 366 -1.83 8.44 12.81
CA MET A 366 -0.74 8.22 13.77
C MET A 366 -0.02 9.50 14.16
N GLU A 367 -0.13 10.58 13.37
CA GLU A 367 0.62 11.82 13.61
C GLU A 367 0.23 12.49 14.93
N GLU A 368 -1.06 12.52 15.24
CA GLU A 368 -1.58 13.10 16.49
C GLU A 368 -1.37 12.17 17.70
N ARG A 369 -1.19 10.86 17.47
CA ARG A 369 -1.07 9.85 18.53
C ARG A 369 0.35 9.63 19.00
N ILE A 370 1.33 9.77 18.12
CA ILE A 370 2.74 9.61 18.48
C ILE A 370 3.17 10.86 19.25
N THR A 371 3.40 10.68 20.56
CA THR A 371 3.70 11.80 21.47
C THR A 371 5.09 12.36 21.24
N ASN A 372 6.07 11.50 20.99
CA ASN A 372 7.44 11.88 20.69
C ASN A 372 7.98 11.12 19.48
N LYS A 373 8.49 11.87 18.51
CA LYS A 373 9.19 11.38 17.30
C LYS A 373 10.70 11.42 17.57
N ILE A 374 11.37 10.29 17.43
CA ILE A 374 12.79 10.16 17.74
C ILE A 374 13.54 9.67 16.51
N ASP A 375 14.53 10.43 16.07
CA ASP A 375 15.45 9.99 15.02
C ASP A 375 16.61 9.23 15.68
N GLY A 376 16.72 7.93 15.39
CA GLY A 376 17.69 7.01 15.99
C GLY A 376 17.15 6.22 17.19
N PRO A 377 18.02 5.43 17.86
CA PRO A 377 17.65 4.48 18.92
C PRO A 377 16.99 5.12 20.16
N GLY A 378 16.99 6.46 20.25
CA GLY A 378 16.55 7.18 21.43
C GLY A 378 17.49 6.99 22.62
N LEU A 379 17.42 7.92 23.55
CA LEU A 379 18.03 7.73 24.86
C LEU A 379 16.99 6.94 25.66
N GLY A 380 17.31 5.69 26.03
CA GLY A 380 16.46 4.85 26.87
C GLY A 380 16.35 5.43 28.28
N ILE A 381 15.51 6.45 28.46
CA ILE A 381 15.22 7.10 29.75
C ILE A 381 13.72 7.05 30.00
#